data_AF-A0AAV0LW88-F1
#
_entry.id   AF-A0AAV0LW88-F1
#
_cell.length_a   1.000
_cell.length_b   1.000
_cell.length_c   1.000
_cell.angle_alpha   90.00
_cell.angle_beta   90.00
_cell.angle_gamma   90.00
#
_symmetry.space_group_name_H-M   'P 1'
#
loop_
_entity.id
_entity.type
_entity.pdbx_description
1 polymer ?
#
loop_
_entity_poly.entity_id
_entity_poly.type
_entity_poly.pdbx_seq_one_letter_code
_entity_poly.pdbx_strand_id
1 'polypeptide(L)' 'MGLMLGEFVDEYTVRVVDVFAMPQSGTGVSVEAVDHVFQTNMLDMLKQTGR' A
#
# COMPACT_ATOMS: atom_id res chain seq x y z
N MET A 1 -9.10 1.00 4.50
CA MET A 1 -7.80 1.72 4.39
C MET A 1 -7.01 1.05 3.27
N GLY A 2 -6.10 1.72 2.57
CA GLY A 2 -5.38 1.16 1.43
C GLY A 2 -4.04 1.86 1.20
N LEU A 3 -3.14 1.21 0.45
CA LEU A 3 -1.84 1.75 0.11
C LEU A 3 -1.76 2.06 -1.39
N MET A 4 -1.16 3.22 -1.69
CA MET A 4 -0.83 3.64 -3.05
C MET A 4 0.64 3.35 -3.31
N LEU A 5 0.93 2.71 -4.43
CA LEU A 5 2.27 2.47 -4.95
C LEU A 5 2.50 3.37 -6.17
N GLY A 6 3.71 3.88 -6.30
CA GLY A 6 4.04 4.82 -7.35
C GLY A 6 5.39 5.46 -7.13
N GLU A 7 5.61 6.56 -7.83
CA GLU A 7 6.87 7.31 -7.79
C GLU A 7 6.62 8.80 -7.58
N PHE A 8 7.56 9.44 -6.90
CA PHE A 8 7.64 10.89 -6.82
C PHE A 8 8.39 11.36 -8.06
N VAL A 9 7.71 12.10 -8.95
CA VAL A 9 8.31 12.62 -10.18
C VAL A 9 9.06 13.91 -9.89
N ASP A 10 8.50 14.75 -9.02
CA ASP A 10 9.11 15.96 -8.47
C ASP A 10 8.43 16.35 -7.14
N GLU A 11 8.80 17.48 -6.53
CA GLU A 11 8.24 17.94 -5.25
C GLU A 11 6.74 18.29 -5.31
N TYR A 12 6.19 18.48 -6.51
CA TYR A 12 4.81 18.89 -6.73
C TYR A 12 3.98 17.81 -7.43
N THR A 13 4.62 16.75 -7.92
CA THR A 13 4.01 15.73 -8.76
C THR A 13 4.29 14.32 -8.24
N VAL A 14 3.23 13.65 -7.82
CA VAL A 14 3.25 12.23 -7.43
C VAL A 14 2.50 11.42 -8.47
N ARG A 15 3.13 10.39 -9.04
CA ARG A 15 2.48 9.46 -9.97
C ARG A 15 2.13 8.17 -9.23
N VAL A 16 0.83 7.94 -9.05
CA VAL A 16 0.29 6.69 -8.49
C VAL A 16 0.13 5.68 -9.62
N VAL A 17 0.81 4.54 -9.52
CA VAL A 17 0.84 3.46 -10.53
C VAL A 17 -0.04 2.29 -10.12
N ASP A 18 -0.23 2.07 -8.82
CA ASP A 18 -1.10 1.01 -8.31
C ASP A 18 -1.72 1.35 -6.95
N VAL A 19 -2.83 0.70 -6.63
CA VAL A 19 -3.51 0.85 -5.34
C VAL A 19 -4.05 -0.50 -4.91
N PHE A 20 -3.83 -0.89 -3.66
CA PHE A 20 -4.46 -2.09 -3.11
C PHE A 20 -5.07 -1.84 -1.74
N ALA A 21 -6.14 -2.57 -1.47
CA ALA A 21 -6.90 -2.45 -0.23
C ALA A 21 -6.19 -3.20 0.91
N MET A 22 -6.15 -2.58 2.09
CA MET A 22 -5.77 -3.25 3.32
C MET A 22 -7.00 -3.85 4.00
N PRO A 23 -6.91 -5.06 4.54
CA PRO A 23 -7.98 -5.64 5.34
C PRO A 23 -8.25 -4.73 6.54
N GLN A 24 -9.51 -4.43 6.79
CA GLN A 24 -9.89 -3.58 7.91
C GLN A 24 -9.93 -4.42 9.20
N SER A 25 -8.90 -4.29 10.04
CA SER A 25 -8.89 -4.89 11.38
C SER A 25 -9.51 -3.91 12.39
N GLY A 26 -10.83 -4.04 12.63
CA GLY A 26 -11.56 -3.25 13.64
C GLY A 26 -12.34 -2.01 13.14
N THR A 27 -13.03 -1.34 14.07
CA THR A 27 -13.95 -0.20 13.81
C THR A 27 -13.26 1.15 13.57
N GLY A 28 -11.92 1.20 13.58
CA GLY A 28 -11.16 2.44 13.44
C GLY A 28 -10.19 2.39 12.26
N VAL A 29 -10.15 3.47 11.48
CA VAL A 29 -9.02 3.73 10.56
C VAL A 29 -7.89 4.27 11.42
N SER A 30 -7.11 3.38 12.03
CA SER A 30 -6.00 3.75 12.92
C SER A 30 -4.68 3.09 12.48
N VAL A 31 -3.55 3.60 12.95
CA VAL A 31 -2.21 3.10 12.56
C VAL A 31 -2.03 1.65 13.02
N GLU A 32 -2.67 1.26 14.11
CA GLU A 32 -2.67 -0.10 14.65
C GLU A 32 -3.47 -1.09 13.78
N ALA A 33 -4.33 -0.59 12.88
CA ALA A 33 -5.07 -1.42 11.93
C ALA A 33 -4.26 -1.73 10.64
N VAL A 34 -3.04 -1.19 10.51
CA VAL A 34 -2.11 -1.54 9.43
C VAL A 34 -1.36 -2.82 9.83
N ASP A 35 -1.72 -3.95 9.21
CA ASP A 35 -0.97 -5.18 9.37
C ASP A 35 0.34 -5.13 8.55
N HIS A 36 1.47 -4.94 9.24
CA HIS A 36 2.80 -4.89 8.63
C HIS A 36 3.22 -6.22 7.96
N VAL A 37 2.72 -7.36 8.44
CA VAL A 37 3.00 -8.67 7.84
C VAL A 37 2.26 -8.79 6.52
N PHE A 38 0.98 -8.39 6.50
CA PHE A 38 0.19 -8.37 5.26
C PHE A 38 0.79 -7.41 4.23
N GLN A 39 1.22 -6.22 4.65
CA GLN A 39 1.86 -5.25 3.76
C GLN A 39 3.13 -5.82 3.11
N THR A 40 4.01 -6.42 3.90
CA THR A 40 5.29 -6.95 3.40
C THR A 40 5.08 -8.10 2.43
N ASN A 41 4.20 -9.05 2.79
CA ASN A 41 3.85 -10.17 1.93
C ASN A 41 3.21 -9.71 0.62
N MET A 42 2.30 -8.73 0.66
CA MET A 42 1.64 -8.23 -0.55
C MET A 42 2.61 -7.51 -1.47
N LEU A 43 3.56 -6.73 -0.94
CA LEU A 43 4.63 -6.12 -1.73
C LEU A 43 5.51 -7.18 -2.41
N ASP A 44 5.85 -8.25 -1.71
CA ASP A 44 6.66 -9.32 -2.28
C ASP A 44 5.90 -10.13 -3.35
N MET A 45 4.59 -10.32 -3.19
CA MET A 45 3.74 -10.92 -4.22
C MET A 45 3.60 -10.01 -5.45
N LEU A 46 3.47 -8.69 -5.27
CA LEU A 46 3.42 -7.74 -6.39
C LEU A 46 4.73 -7.71 -7.17
N LYS A 47 5.89 -7.75 -6.48
CA LYS A 47 7.22 -7.86 -7.13
C LYS A 47 7.32 -9.09 -8.04
N GLN A 48 6.75 -10.22 -7.63
CA GLN A 48 6.76 -11.44 -8.45
C GLN A 48 5.97 -11.28 -9.76
N THR A 49 4.97 -10.40 -9.77
CA THR A 49 4.18 -10.08 -10.98
C THR A 49 4.79 -8.99 -11.85
N GLY A 50 6.00 -8.51 -11.52
CA GLY A 50 6.68 -7.44 -12.24
C GLY A 50 6.11 -6.05 -11.95
N ARG A 51 5.51 -5.87 -10.77
CA ARG A 51 4.99 -4.58 -10.29
C ARG A 51 5.80 -4.06 -9.12
#